data_AF-A0A7Y2DRJ4-F1
#
_entry.id   AF-A0A7Y2DRJ4-F1
#
_cell.length_a   1.000
_cell.length_b   1.000
_cell.length_c   1.000
_cell.angle_alpha   90.00
_cell.angle_beta   90.00
_cell.angle_gamma   90.00
#
_symmetry.space_group_name_H-M   'P 1'
#
loop_
_entity.id
_entity.type
_entity.pdbx_description
1 polymer ?
#
loop_
_entity_poly.entity_id
_entity_poly.type
_entity_poly.pdbx_seq_one_letter_code
_entity_poly.pdbx_strand_id
1 'polypeptide(L)'
;PLVKTAIAAEDANWGRIVMAVGKSGEAADRDALTIQIGPELVARDGVVAPGYSEERATQHLRGNNIEIFVDVGVGRGSSTIWTCDLTHGYIDINAGYRS
;
A
#
# COMPACT_ATOMS: atom_id res chain seq x y z
N PRO A 1 1.15 -9.73 -3.93
CA PRO A 1 0.59 -10.44 -2.75
C PRO A 1 0.87 -9.75 -1.41
N LEU A 2 2.14 -9.41 -1.14
CA LEU A 2 2.56 -8.91 0.19
C LEU A 2 1.82 -7.67 0.67
N VAL A 3 1.48 -6.73 -0.23
CA VAL A 3 0.65 -5.56 0.11
C VAL A 3 -0.72 -6.00 0.62
N LYS A 4 -1.41 -6.87 -0.13
CA LYS A 4 -2.74 -7.38 0.24
C LYS A 4 -2.75 -8.11 1.59
N THR A 5 -1.70 -8.86 1.91
CA THR A 5 -1.56 -9.53 3.21
C THR A 5 -1.17 -8.58 4.34
N ALA A 6 -0.46 -7.48 4.05
CA ALA A 6 -0.19 -6.44 5.06
C ALA A 6 -1.49 -5.73 5.43
N ILE A 7 -2.31 -5.39 4.42
CA ILE A 7 -3.65 -4.84 4.63
C ILE A 7 -4.52 -5.79 5.46
N ALA A 8 -4.54 -7.09 5.14
CA ALA A 8 -5.28 -8.10 5.92
C ALA A 8 -4.84 -8.21 7.38
N ALA A 9 -3.57 -7.89 7.65
CA ALA A 9 -2.98 -7.92 8.99
C ALA A 9 -3.06 -6.56 9.70
N GLU A 10 -3.73 -5.56 9.09
CA GLU A 10 -3.78 -4.18 9.57
C GLU A 10 -2.38 -3.57 9.78
N ASP A 11 -1.39 -4.03 9.00
CA ASP A 11 0.03 -3.69 9.14
C ASP A 11 0.42 -2.60 8.12
N ALA A 12 0.82 -1.43 8.62
CA ALA A 12 1.22 -0.26 7.83
C ALA A 12 2.62 -0.39 7.20
N ASN A 13 2.93 -1.57 6.67
CA ASN A 13 4.20 -1.89 6.06
C ASN A 13 4.36 -1.26 4.67
N TRP A 14 4.67 0.03 4.66
CA TRP A 14 4.87 0.81 3.45
C TRP A 14 6.09 0.38 2.63
N GLY A 15 7.05 -0.33 3.24
CA GLY A 15 8.15 -0.97 2.49
C GLY A 15 7.65 -1.97 1.45
N ARG A 16 6.53 -2.66 1.71
CA ARG A 16 5.88 -3.53 0.72
C ARG A 16 5.22 -2.75 -0.43
N ILE A 17 4.79 -1.51 -0.18
CA ILE A 17 4.27 -0.61 -1.22
C ILE A 17 5.42 -0.16 -2.12
N VAL A 18 6.54 0.29 -1.54
CA VAL A 18 7.75 0.66 -2.29
C VAL A 18 8.25 -0.50 -3.17
N MET A 19 8.29 -1.71 -2.61
CA MET A 19 8.66 -2.91 -3.37
C MET A 19 7.71 -3.18 -4.54
N ALA A 20 6.40 -2.97 -4.36
CA ALA A 20 5.42 -3.16 -5.42
C ALA A 20 5.59 -2.12 -6.55
N VAL A 21 5.84 -0.86 -6.22
CA VAL A 21 6.17 0.20 -7.19
C VAL A 21 7.40 -0.17 -8.00
N GLY A 22 8.49 -0.55 -7.33
CA GLY A 22 9.74 -0.93 -8.02
C GLY A 22 9.61 -2.18 -8.90
N LYS A 23 8.65 -3.07 -8.62
CA LYS A 23 8.37 -4.26 -9.44
C LYS A 23 7.58 -3.95 -10.72
N SER A 24 6.99 -2.76 -10.85
CA SER A 24 6.19 -2.39 -12.02
C SER A 24 6.98 -2.44 -13.34
N GLY A 25 8.29 -2.22 -13.29
CA GLY A 25 9.15 -2.11 -14.48
C GLY A 25 9.01 -0.77 -15.21
N GLU A 26 8.16 0.13 -14.72
CA GLU A 26 7.94 1.46 -15.27
C GLU A 26 8.85 2.51 -14.60
N ALA A 27 8.91 3.70 -15.19
CA ALA A 27 9.67 4.81 -14.61
C ALA A 27 9.07 5.24 -13.26
N ALA A 28 9.91 5.25 -12.24
CA ALA A 28 9.61 5.80 -10.92
C ALA A 28 10.87 6.51 -10.40
N ASP A 29 10.72 7.75 -9.95
CA ASP A 29 11.79 8.47 -9.30
C ASP A 29 11.73 8.21 -7.80
N ARG A 30 12.71 7.45 -7.31
CA ARG A 30 12.80 7.10 -5.89
C ARG A 30 12.95 8.35 -5.02
N ASP A 31 13.67 9.37 -5.48
CA ASP A 31 14.01 10.55 -4.68
C ASP A 31 12.88 11.60 -4.70
N ALA A 32 11.86 11.40 -5.53
CA ALA A 32 10.63 12.21 -5.56
C ALA A 32 9.39 11.42 -5.09
N LEU A 33 9.54 10.17 -4.66
CA LEU A 33 8.45 9.30 -4.26
C LEU A 33 7.69 9.87 -3.04
N THR A 34 6.35 9.89 -3.13
CA THR A 34 5.47 10.26 -2.02
C THR A 34 4.47 9.13 -1.76
N ILE A 35 4.28 8.76 -0.49
CA ILE A 35 3.34 7.72 -0.07
C ILE A 35 2.47 8.25 1.06
N GLN A 36 1.15 8.03 0.97
CA GLN A 36 0.20 8.30 2.05
C GLN A 36 -0.67 7.06 2.30
N ILE A 37 -0.97 6.81 3.57
CA ILE A 37 -1.93 5.78 4.02
C ILE A 37 -3.04 6.52 4.76
N GLY A 38 -4.19 6.67 4.09
CA GLY A 38 -5.25 7.57 4.52
C GLY A 38 -4.71 8.99 4.75
N PRO A 39 -4.98 9.62 5.92
CA PRO A 39 -4.47 10.95 6.22
C PRO A 39 -2.98 10.98 6.57
N GLU A 40 -2.35 9.82 6.79
CA GLU A 40 -0.97 9.75 7.25
C GLU A 40 0.01 9.88 6.08
N LEU A 41 0.81 10.96 6.06
CA LEU A 41 1.93 11.10 5.14
C LEU A 41 3.09 10.22 5.62
N VAL A 42 3.40 9.18 4.87
CA VAL A 42 4.41 8.19 5.25
C VAL A 42 5.78 8.55 4.72
N ALA A 43 5.84 8.92 3.44
CA ALA A 43 7.07 9.31 2.77
C ALA A 43 6.83 10.53 1.87
N ARG A 44 7.83 11.40 1.78
CA ARG A 44 7.88 12.55 0.87
C ARG A 44 9.31 12.73 0.40
N ASP A 45 9.49 13.07 -0.88
CA ASP A 45 10.81 13.27 -1.49
C ASP A 45 11.74 12.07 -1.22
N GLY A 46 11.21 10.85 -1.39
CA GLY A 46 11.96 9.60 -1.25
C GLY A 46 12.37 9.21 0.17
N VAL A 47 12.06 10.04 1.18
CA VAL A 47 12.42 9.82 2.58
C VAL A 47 11.18 9.73 3.47
N VAL A 48 11.35 9.16 4.66
CA VAL A 48 10.28 9.12 5.67
C VAL A 48 9.86 10.53 6.02
N ALA A 49 8.56 10.79 5.99
CA ALA A 49 8.03 12.12 6.24
C ALA A 49 8.26 12.53 7.71
N PRO A 50 8.66 13.79 7.98
CA PRO A 50 8.76 14.29 9.35
C PRO A 50 7.40 14.17 10.05
N GLY A 51 7.39 13.51 11.21
CA GLY A 51 6.17 13.30 11.99
C GLY A 51 5.35 12.09 11.59
N TYR A 52 5.81 11.25 10.66
CA TYR A 52 5.20 9.95 10.36
C TYR A 52 4.96 9.15 11.66
N SER A 53 3.73 8.63 11.81
CA SER A 53 3.35 7.69 12.87
C SER A 53 2.77 6.43 12.25
N GLU A 54 3.45 5.32 12.52
CA GLU A 54 2.99 4.00 12.13
C GLU A 54 1.66 3.64 12.78
N GLU A 55 1.41 4.12 14.00
CA GLU A 55 0.15 3.93 14.71
C GLU A 55 -1.02 4.60 13.99
N ARG A 56 -0.84 5.82 13.47
CA ARG A 56 -1.89 6.53 12.72
C ARG A 56 -2.16 5.90 11.36
N ALA A 57 -1.11 5.47 10.65
CA ALA A 57 -1.26 4.69 9.42
C ALA A 57 -2.01 3.37 9.68
N THR A 58 -1.62 2.65 10.74
CA THR A 58 -2.27 1.41 11.16
C THR A 58 -3.74 1.63 11.54
N GLN A 59 -4.05 2.73 12.23
CA GLN A 59 -5.43 3.07 12.58
C GLN A 59 -6.33 3.19 11.34
N HIS A 60 -5.82 3.76 10.24
CA HIS A 60 -6.54 3.82 8.97
C HIS A 60 -6.76 2.44 8.35
N LEU A 61 -5.78 1.54 8.44
CA LEU A 61 -5.88 0.17 7.93
C LEU A 61 -6.91 -0.70 8.66
N ARG A 62 -7.33 -0.32 9.87
CA ARG A 62 -8.44 -0.96 10.61
C ARG A 62 -9.82 -0.62 10.06
N GLY A 63 -9.90 0.38 9.18
CA GLY A 63 -11.15 0.78 8.54
C GLY A 63 -11.56 -0.16 7.42
N ASN A 64 -12.83 -0.12 7.04
CA ASN A 64 -13.35 -0.90 5.92
C ASN A 64 -12.98 -0.32 4.55
N ASN A 65 -12.61 0.97 4.50
CA ASN A 65 -12.25 1.68 3.28
C ASN A 65 -10.83 2.21 3.40
N ILE A 66 -9.90 1.52 2.75
CA ILE A 66 -8.47 1.79 2.88
C ILE A 66 -7.97 2.51 1.65
N GLU A 67 -7.68 3.80 1.84
CA GLU A 67 -7.01 4.62 0.84
C GLU A 67 -5.49 4.55 1.00
N ILE A 68 -4.81 4.26 -0.11
CA ILE A 68 -3.35 4.32 -0.24
C ILE A 68 -3.07 5.20 -1.46
N PHE A 69 -2.33 6.28 -1.26
CA PHE A 69 -1.89 7.17 -2.32
C PHE A 69 -0.39 7.00 -2.55
N VAL A 70 0.00 6.94 -3.81
CA VAL A 70 1.40 6.87 -4.24
C VAL A 70 1.60 7.82 -5.41
N ASP A 71 2.51 8.78 -5.24
CA ASP A 71 3.08 9.55 -6.34
C ASP A 71 4.48 8.99 -6.64
N VAL A 72 4.68 8.52 -7.87
CA VAL A 72 5.95 7.93 -8.33
C VAL A 72 6.96 8.97 -8.82
N GLY A 73 6.64 10.26 -8.74
CA GLY A 73 7.56 11.36 -9.05
C GLY A 73 7.83 11.56 -10.54
N VAL A 74 7.01 10.98 -11.42
CA VAL A 74 7.23 11.01 -12.87
C VAL A 74 5.95 11.44 -13.61
N GLY A 75 6.07 12.54 -14.38
CA GLY A 75 4.99 13.01 -15.24
C GLY A 75 3.80 13.60 -14.48
N ARG A 76 2.61 13.54 -15.08
CA ARG A 76 1.35 14.08 -14.52
C ARG A 76 0.15 13.14 -14.67
N GLY A 77 0.41 11.90 -15.09
CA GLY A 77 -0.64 10.90 -15.26
C GLY A 77 -1.13 10.41 -13.89
N SER A 78 -2.41 10.11 -13.78
CA SER A 78 -3.00 9.53 -12.57
C SER A 78 -4.02 8.46 -12.92
N SER A 79 -4.19 7.48 -12.03
CA SER A 79 -5.17 6.41 -12.14
C SER A 79 -5.52 5.87 -10.76
N THR A 80 -6.73 5.35 -10.60
CA THR A 80 -7.21 4.76 -9.35
C THR A 80 -7.56 3.30 -9.60
N ILE A 81 -7.01 2.41 -8.77
CA ILE A 81 -7.28 0.97 -8.82
C ILE A 81 -7.98 0.55 -7.53
N TRP A 82 -9.04 -0.24 -7.67
CA TRP A 82 -9.73 -0.85 -6.54
C TRP A 82 -9.23 -2.27 -6.34
N THR A 83 -8.94 -2.62 -5.09
CA THR A 83 -8.58 -3.98 -4.70
C THR A 83 -9.07 -4.25 -3.28
N CYS A 84 -8.87 -5.48 -2.83
CA CYS A 84 -9.13 -5.91 -1.47
C CYS A 84 -7.83 -6.37 -0.79
N ASP A 85 -7.93 -6.85 0.43
CA ASP A 85 -6.88 -7.58 1.13
C ASP A 85 -6.77 -9.04 0.62
N LEU A 86 -5.90 -9.83 1.25
CA LEU A 86 -5.76 -11.27 1.00
C LEU A 86 -5.78 -11.99 2.34
N THR A 87 -6.96 -12.52 2.69
CA THR A 87 -7.21 -13.19 3.98
C THR A 87 -7.09 -14.71 3.88
N HIS A 88 -7.08 -15.38 5.04
CA HIS A 88 -7.24 -16.83 5.11
C HIS A 88 -8.54 -17.31 4.47
N GLY A 89 -9.65 -16.58 4.64
CA GLY A 89 -10.94 -16.94 4.04
C GLY A 89 -10.90 -17.03 2.50
N TYR A 90 -10.09 -16.20 1.84
CA TYR A 90 -9.86 -16.35 0.39
C TYR A 90 -9.25 -17.72 0.05
N ILE A 91 -8.29 -18.20 0.85
CA ILE A 91 -7.66 -19.50 0.67
C ILE A 91 -8.66 -20.62 0.95
N ASP A 92 -9.40 -20.56 2.06
CA ASP A 92 -10.36 -21.60 2.45
C ASP A 92 -11.44 -21.79 1.38
N ILE A 93 -12.00 -20.69 0.87
CA ILE A 93 -12.99 -20.70 -0.19
C ILE A 93 -12.40 -21.33 -1.46
N ASN A 94 -11.20 -20.92 -1.89
CA ASN A 94 -10.67 -21.32 -3.20
C ASN A 94 -9.94 -22.68 -3.21
N ALA A 95 -9.39 -23.13 -2.08
CA ALA A 95 -8.72 -24.42 -1.97
C ALA A 95 -9.71 -25.59 -1.82
N GLY A 96 -10.91 -25.34 -1.30
CA GLY A 96 -11.95 -26.35 -1.07
C GLY A 96 -12.84 -26.70 -2.28
N TYR A 97 -12.69 -26.04 -3.44
CA TYR A 97 -13.62 -26.22 -4.58
C TYR A 97 -13.57 -27.60 -5.27
N ARG A 98 -12.46 -28.34 -5.15
CA ARG A 98 -12.25 -29.62 -5.84
C ARG A 98 -11.64 -30.68 -4.93
N SER A 99 -12.11 -30.74 -3.69
CA SER A 99 -11.90 -31.90 -2.81
C SER A 99 -12.87 -33.02 -3.16
#